data_AF-A0A1I4FQU3-F1
#
_entry.id   AF-A0A1I4FQU3-F1
#
_cell.length_a   1.000
_cell.length_b   1.000
_cell.length_c   1.000
_cell.angle_alpha   90.00
_cell.angle_beta   90.00
_cell.angle_gamma   90.00
#
_symmetry.space_group_name_H-M   'P 1'
#
loop_
_entity.id
_entity.type
_entity.pdbx_description
1 polymer ?
#
loop_
_entity_poly.entity_id
_entity_poly.type
_entity_poly.pdbx_seq_one_letter_code
_entity_poly.pdbx_strand_id
1 'polypeptide(L)'
;MSVKRALATMAVAVAAMAALTTPATATTSPSSKAPKEVVDIVNRINGNQANRAAKLLSDADRETLLKKYPEWADRIMDPDRAGEVTESEQSSGDGVSTMAYCPGFDRYINYYGVSGAKVVEWHHSLTYCIPDGTTKVQRTGRRTYLNNAVDNWERGTYRTNDEVGNNTTWYSSAFQEPIRQCVFNLPCGVWQYPYSKFVVNGSTRNVDYYYSV
;
A
#
# COMPACT_ATOMS: atom_id res chain seq x y z
N MET A 1 -27.35 3.41 74.65
CA MET A 1 -28.55 3.44 73.79
C MET A 1 -28.02 3.65 72.36
N SER A 2 -28.23 2.79 71.36
CA SER A 2 -29.46 2.11 70.90
C SER A 2 -30.52 3.15 70.47
N VAL A 3 -31.13 3.15 69.28
CA VAL A 3 -31.05 2.32 68.05
C VAL A 3 -31.78 3.10 66.91
N LYS A 4 -31.75 2.89 65.56
CA LYS A 4 -31.45 1.79 64.61
C LYS A 4 -31.01 2.37 63.25
N ARG A 5 -30.23 1.59 62.47
CA ARG A 5 -30.17 1.44 60.98
C ARG A 5 -30.76 2.52 60.04
N ALA A 6 -30.00 2.83 58.98
CA ALA A 6 -30.47 2.64 57.58
C ALA A 6 -29.29 2.23 56.66
N LEU A 7 -29.43 1.09 55.97
CA LEU A 7 -28.52 0.68 54.89
C LEU A 7 -28.96 1.33 53.57
N ALA A 8 -28.00 1.66 52.71
CA ALA A 8 -28.22 1.74 51.26
C ALA A 8 -27.01 1.14 50.54
N THR A 9 -27.14 -0.12 50.12
CA THR A 9 -26.07 -0.88 49.45
C THR A 9 -26.07 -0.59 47.94
N MET A 10 -25.08 0.16 47.45
CA MET A 10 -24.69 0.12 46.04
C MET A 10 -23.61 -0.95 45.84
N ALA A 11 -24.02 -2.12 45.36
CA ALA A 11 -23.10 -3.15 44.90
C ALA A 11 -22.61 -2.79 43.49
N VAL A 12 -21.48 -2.08 43.40
CA VAL A 12 -20.76 -1.95 42.12
C VAL A 12 -20.12 -3.30 41.84
N ALA A 13 -20.66 -4.03 40.86
CA ALA A 13 -20.09 -5.29 40.44
C ALA A 13 -18.69 -5.06 39.84
N VAL A 14 -17.66 -5.60 40.50
CA VAL A 14 -16.31 -5.67 39.92
C VAL A 14 -16.36 -6.71 38.81
N ALA A 15 -16.68 -6.26 37.59
CA ALA A 15 -16.58 -7.06 36.40
C ALA A 15 -15.11 -7.49 36.25
N ALA A 16 -14.84 -8.78 36.45
CA ALA A 16 -13.50 -9.31 36.32
C ALA A 16 -13.01 -9.09 34.88
N MET A 17 -11.97 -8.27 34.73
CA MET A 17 -11.22 -8.18 33.47
C MET A 17 -10.47 -9.51 33.29
N ALA A 18 -11.18 -10.49 32.75
CA ALA A 18 -10.56 -11.63 32.10
C ALA A 18 -9.75 -11.07 30.93
N ALA A 19 -8.46 -10.86 31.15
CA ALA A 19 -7.56 -10.39 30.12
C ALA A 19 -7.60 -11.40 28.97
N LEU A 20 -8.17 -10.99 27.84
CA LEU A 20 -8.00 -11.70 26.58
C LEU A 20 -6.54 -11.53 26.14
N THR A 21 -5.66 -12.31 26.76
CA THR A 21 -4.37 -12.65 26.20
C THR A 21 -4.66 -13.47 24.95
N THR A 22 -4.91 -12.77 23.84
CA THR A 22 -4.76 -13.35 22.52
C THR A 22 -3.41 -14.07 22.50
N PRO A 23 -3.34 -15.35 22.09
CA PRO A 23 -2.06 -16.02 21.96
C PRO A 23 -1.29 -15.22 20.92
N ALA A 24 -0.24 -14.52 21.35
CA ALA A 24 0.72 -13.93 20.45
C ALA A 24 1.35 -15.09 19.69
N THR A 25 0.87 -15.32 18.47
CA THR A 25 1.44 -16.28 17.53
C THR A 25 2.91 -15.92 17.42
N ALA A 26 3.77 -16.76 17.97
CA ALA A 26 5.20 -16.50 17.98
C ALA A 26 5.65 -16.45 16.53
N THR A 27 5.91 -15.23 16.02
CA THR A 27 6.42 -15.01 14.67
C THR A 27 7.84 -15.55 14.63
N THR A 28 7.97 -16.85 14.43
CA THR A 28 9.23 -17.54 14.20
C THR A 28 9.86 -16.90 12.99
N SER A 29 10.87 -16.04 13.21
CA SER A 29 11.66 -15.48 12.13
C SER A 29 12.14 -16.65 11.26
N PRO A 30 11.81 -16.66 9.96
CA PRO A 30 11.96 -17.86 9.15
C PRO A 30 13.43 -18.26 9.01
N SER A 31 13.65 -19.50 8.59
CA SER A 31 14.98 -20.05 8.29
C SER A 31 15.86 -19.02 7.60
N SER A 32 17.06 -18.79 8.14
CA SER A 32 18.01 -17.79 7.63
C SER A 32 18.60 -18.12 6.25
N LYS A 33 18.10 -19.18 5.59
CA LYS A 33 18.29 -19.53 4.18
C LYS A 33 16.99 -20.08 3.59
N ALA A 34 16.68 -19.70 2.35
CA ALA A 34 15.56 -20.22 1.60
C ALA A 34 15.77 -21.71 1.20
N PRO A 35 14.74 -22.57 1.26
CA PRO A 35 14.81 -23.92 0.72
C PRO A 35 15.09 -23.92 -0.79
N LYS A 36 15.83 -24.92 -1.30
CA LYS A 36 16.16 -25.00 -2.74
C LYS A 36 14.92 -24.99 -3.64
N GLU A 37 13.84 -25.68 -3.24
CA GLU A 37 12.59 -25.70 -3.98
C GLU A 37 12.00 -24.28 -4.15
N VAL A 38 12.05 -23.44 -3.11
CA VAL A 38 11.63 -22.03 -3.13
C VAL A 38 12.55 -21.18 -4.02
N VAL A 39 13.87 -21.37 -3.94
CA VAL A 39 14.85 -20.69 -4.82
C VAL A 39 14.60 -21.03 -6.29
N ASP A 40 14.33 -22.29 -6.59
CA ASP A 40 14.06 -22.76 -7.95
C ASP A 40 12.71 -22.24 -8.47
N ILE A 41 11.70 -22.07 -7.61
CA ILE A 41 10.42 -21.40 -7.94
C ILE A 41 10.65 -19.93 -8.32
N VAL A 42 11.37 -19.17 -7.50
CA VAL A 42 11.63 -17.75 -7.79
C VAL A 42 12.46 -17.59 -9.06
N ASN A 43 13.41 -18.50 -9.32
CA ASN A 43 14.13 -18.54 -10.61
C ASN A 43 13.20 -18.81 -11.81
N ARG A 44 12.16 -19.64 -11.67
CA ARG A 44 11.13 -19.82 -12.72
C ARG A 44 10.33 -18.55 -12.96
N ILE A 45 9.83 -17.89 -11.91
CA ILE A 45 9.09 -16.61 -12.01
C ILE A 45 9.96 -15.57 -12.74
N ASN A 46 11.21 -15.39 -12.29
CA ASN A 46 12.16 -14.44 -12.85
C ASN A 46 12.47 -14.71 -14.33
N GLY A 47 12.66 -15.98 -14.72
CA GLY A 47 12.89 -16.38 -16.10
C GLY A 47 11.66 -16.20 -16.99
N ASN A 48 10.47 -16.45 -16.44
CA ASN A 48 9.20 -16.34 -17.17
C ASN A 48 8.78 -14.89 -17.43
N GLN A 49 9.27 -13.88 -16.69
CA GLN A 49 8.89 -12.46 -16.89
C GLN A 49 9.17 -11.93 -18.31
N ALA A 50 10.05 -12.57 -19.10
CA ALA A 50 10.26 -12.23 -20.50
C ALA A 50 9.10 -12.67 -21.42
N ASN A 51 8.31 -13.67 -21.02
CA ASN A 51 7.22 -14.26 -21.79
C ASN A 51 5.85 -13.79 -21.30
N ARG A 52 5.34 -12.70 -21.89
CA ARG A 52 4.03 -12.11 -21.55
C ARG A 52 2.80 -13.00 -21.78
N ALA A 53 2.97 -14.18 -22.41
CA ALA A 53 1.89 -15.15 -22.63
C ALA A 53 1.92 -16.32 -21.66
N ALA A 54 2.94 -16.43 -20.80
CA ALA A 54 3.01 -17.45 -19.76
C ALA A 54 2.40 -16.96 -18.44
N LYS A 55 1.71 -17.85 -17.73
CA LYS A 55 1.43 -17.65 -16.30
C LYS A 55 2.77 -17.61 -15.55
N LEU A 56 2.98 -16.59 -14.72
CA LEU A 56 4.31 -16.33 -14.17
C LEU A 56 4.62 -17.24 -12.98
N LEU A 57 3.59 -17.65 -12.23
CA LEU A 57 3.67 -18.67 -11.19
C LEU A 57 2.77 -19.88 -11.53
N SER A 58 3.35 -21.08 -11.67
CA SER A 58 2.54 -22.28 -11.97
C SER A 58 1.66 -22.70 -10.78
N ASP A 59 0.55 -23.38 -11.03
CA ASP A 59 -0.36 -23.80 -9.95
C ASP A 59 0.29 -24.81 -8.99
N ALA A 60 1.19 -25.67 -9.48
CA ALA A 60 1.98 -26.58 -8.64
C ALA A 60 3.03 -25.84 -7.78
N ASP A 61 3.62 -24.77 -8.32
CA ASP A 61 4.55 -23.91 -7.57
C ASP A 61 3.80 -23.08 -6.51
N ARG A 62 2.61 -22.55 -6.86
CA ARG A 62 1.69 -21.85 -5.95
C ARG A 62 1.23 -22.77 -4.82
N GLU A 63 0.79 -23.98 -5.13
CA GLU A 63 0.42 -24.99 -4.13
C GLU A 63 1.61 -25.36 -3.23
N THR A 64 2.81 -25.51 -3.81
CA THR A 64 4.04 -25.80 -3.07
C THR A 64 4.39 -24.69 -2.09
N LEU A 65 4.31 -23.42 -2.50
CA LEU A 65 4.48 -22.28 -1.59
C LEU A 65 3.42 -22.30 -0.49
N LEU A 66 2.14 -22.38 -0.83
CA LEU A 66 1.04 -22.31 0.13
C LEU A 66 1.02 -23.47 1.15
N LYS A 67 1.38 -24.69 0.74
CA LYS A 67 1.26 -25.90 1.58
C LYS A 67 2.56 -26.37 2.23
N LYS A 68 3.73 -26.12 1.62
CA LYS A 68 5.04 -26.55 2.18
C LYS A 68 5.84 -25.40 2.80
N TYR A 69 5.68 -24.18 2.27
CA TYR A 69 6.55 -23.03 2.57
C TYR A 69 5.74 -21.73 2.80
N PRO A 70 4.71 -21.73 3.67
CA PRO A 70 3.82 -20.59 3.85
C PRO A 70 4.57 -19.32 4.29
N GLU A 71 5.66 -19.46 5.04
CA GLU A 71 6.51 -18.36 5.49
C GLU A 71 7.30 -17.68 4.35
N TRP A 72 7.37 -18.34 3.18
CA TRP A 72 7.85 -17.77 1.91
C TRP A 72 6.69 -17.34 1.01
N ALA A 73 5.52 -17.96 1.08
CA ALA A 73 4.31 -17.53 0.38
C ALA A 73 3.85 -16.13 0.83
N ASP A 74 4.09 -15.76 2.09
CA ASP A 74 3.89 -14.40 2.62
C ASP A 74 4.86 -13.35 2.06
N ARG A 75 6.02 -13.78 1.55
CA ARG A 75 7.12 -12.87 1.13
C ARG A 75 7.26 -12.77 -0.38
N ILE A 76 7.15 -13.90 -1.08
CA ILE A 76 7.23 -13.95 -2.54
C ILE A 76 5.99 -13.28 -3.09
N MET A 77 6.20 -12.18 -3.82
CA MET A 77 5.14 -11.43 -4.48
C MET A 77 4.43 -12.33 -5.49
N ASP A 78 3.10 -12.32 -5.47
CA ASP A 78 2.27 -13.02 -6.45
C ASP A 78 2.35 -12.29 -7.81
N PRO A 79 2.94 -12.91 -8.86
CA PRO A 79 3.09 -12.26 -10.15
C PRO A 79 1.83 -12.39 -11.02
N ASP A 80 0.85 -13.22 -10.62
CA ASP A 80 -0.43 -13.37 -11.32
C ASP A 80 -1.52 -12.45 -10.71
N ARG A 81 -1.32 -11.93 -9.49
CA ARG A 81 -2.26 -11.00 -8.83
C ARG A 81 -1.90 -9.55 -9.15
N ALA A 82 -2.72 -8.94 -10.01
CA ALA A 82 -2.73 -7.51 -10.27
C ALA A 82 -2.78 -6.70 -8.97
N GLY A 83 -2.05 -5.58 -8.91
CA GLY A 83 -2.04 -4.70 -7.75
C GLY A 83 -3.41 -4.04 -7.51
N GLU A 84 -3.82 -3.96 -6.25
CA GLU A 84 -5.11 -3.38 -5.85
C GLU A 84 -4.93 -1.92 -5.45
N VAL A 85 -5.79 -1.04 -5.95
CA VAL A 85 -5.80 0.37 -5.55
C VAL A 85 -6.67 0.57 -4.32
N THR A 86 -6.10 1.25 -3.32
CA THR A 86 -6.85 1.79 -2.18
C THR A 86 -6.67 3.30 -2.13
N GLU A 87 -7.73 4.00 -1.73
CA GLU A 87 -7.78 5.46 -1.75
C GLU A 87 -7.89 6.01 -0.31
N SER A 88 -7.22 7.14 -0.05
CA SER A 88 -7.62 8.03 1.05
C SER A 88 -7.72 9.46 0.55
N GLU A 89 -8.74 10.16 1.03
CA GLU A 89 -8.82 11.61 0.91
C GLU A 89 -8.08 12.21 2.09
N GLN A 90 -7.06 13.02 1.80
CA GLN A 90 -6.38 13.79 2.85
C GLN A 90 -7.31 14.95 3.18
N SER A 91 -7.92 14.93 4.37
CA SER A 91 -8.94 15.92 4.76
C SER A 91 -8.38 17.33 4.62
N SER A 92 -8.91 18.11 3.68
CA SER A 92 -8.69 19.55 3.66
C SER A 92 -9.23 20.10 4.98
N GLY A 93 -8.37 20.71 5.78
CA GLY A 93 -8.80 21.26 7.07
C GLY A 93 -9.81 22.37 6.84
N ASP A 94 -11.05 22.18 7.32
CA ASP A 94 -12.18 23.11 7.17
C ASP A 94 -12.02 24.40 8.01
N GLY A 95 -10.93 25.12 7.77
CA GLY A 95 -10.68 26.45 8.32
C GLY A 95 -11.55 27.48 7.62
N VAL A 96 -12.66 27.85 8.25
CA VAL A 96 -13.67 28.77 7.71
C VAL A 96 -13.05 30.09 7.26
N SER A 97 -12.88 30.24 5.94
CA SER A 97 -12.49 31.48 5.27
C SER A 97 -12.91 31.43 3.79
N THR A 98 -13.13 32.58 3.17
CA THR A 98 -13.50 32.72 1.74
C THR A 98 -12.27 32.58 0.82
N MET A 99 -11.48 31.51 1.01
CA MET A 99 -10.09 31.46 0.50
C MET A 99 -9.65 30.05 0.07
N ALA A 100 -9.69 29.81 -1.24
CA ALA A 100 -9.06 28.69 -1.97
C ALA A 100 -9.50 27.25 -1.62
N TYR A 101 -9.79 26.45 -2.65
CA TYR A 101 -10.04 25.02 -2.50
C TYR A 101 -8.71 24.25 -2.55
N CYS A 102 -8.25 23.72 -1.43
CA CYS A 102 -6.92 23.10 -1.27
C CYS A 102 -6.96 21.63 -0.77
N PRO A 103 -7.34 20.66 -1.62
CA PRO A 103 -7.40 19.25 -1.25
C PRO A 103 -6.03 18.52 -1.33
N GLY A 104 -5.93 17.41 -0.61
CA GLY A 104 -4.86 16.41 -0.77
C GLY A 104 -5.43 15.06 -1.23
N PHE A 105 -4.84 14.49 -2.28
CA PHE A 105 -5.20 13.20 -2.84
C PHE A 105 -4.07 12.20 -2.62
N ASP A 106 -4.33 11.15 -1.85
CA ASP A 106 -3.43 10.05 -1.56
C ASP A 106 -3.95 8.77 -2.23
N ARG A 107 -3.10 8.05 -2.94
CA ARG A 107 -3.47 6.79 -3.62
C ARG A 107 -2.37 5.75 -3.47
N TYR A 108 -2.77 4.54 -3.12
CA TYR A 108 -1.87 3.42 -2.85
C TYR A 108 -2.12 2.31 -3.87
N ILE A 109 -1.03 1.78 -4.44
CA ILE A 109 -1.03 0.56 -5.24
C ILE A 109 -0.42 -0.56 -4.37
N ASN A 110 -1.24 -1.54 -4.05
CA ASN A 110 -0.93 -2.63 -3.13
C ASN A 110 -0.60 -3.90 -3.92
N TYR A 111 0.59 -4.48 -3.72
CA TYR A 111 0.89 -5.83 -4.22
C TYR A 111 1.01 -6.81 -3.05
N TYR A 112 0.60 -8.05 -3.31
CA TYR A 112 0.48 -9.09 -2.30
C TYR A 112 1.42 -10.26 -2.57
N GLY A 113 1.75 -11.00 -1.52
CA GLY A 113 2.39 -12.30 -1.61
C GLY A 113 1.43 -13.38 -2.10
N VAL A 114 1.97 -14.54 -2.44
CA VAL A 114 1.21 -15.72 -2.89
C VAL A 114 0.16 -16.19 -1.87
N SER A 115 0.37 -15.94 -0.57
CA SER A 115 -0.61 -16.17 0.50
C SER A 115 -1.74 -15.13 0.58
N GLY A 116 -1.57 -13.96 -0.04
CA GLY A 116 -2.42 -12.80 0.13
C GLY A 116 -1.96 -11.79 1.19
N ALA A 117 -0.83 -11.99 1.88
CA ALA A 117 -0.21 -10.96 2.73
C ALA A 117 0.23 -9.73 1.91
N LYS A 118 0.15 -8.51 2.44
CA LYS A 118 0.59 -7.29 1.71
C LYS A 118 2.12 -7.18 1.77
N VAL A 119 2.79 -7.22 0.63
CA VAL A 119 4.27 -7.19 0.54
C VAL A 119 4.83 -5.85 0.06
N VAL A 120 4.05 -5.10 -0.72
CA VAL A 120 4.39 -3.76 -1.23
C VAL A 120 3.17 -2.86 -1.12
N GLU A 121 3.38 -1.66 -0.60
CA GLU A 121 2.42 -0.56 -0.61
C GLU A 121 3.11 0.67 -1.18
N TRP A 122 2.92 0.91 -2.48
CA TRP A 122 3.49 2.05 -3.19
C TRP A 122 2.49 3.21 -3.21
N HIS A 123 2.93 4.38 -2.78
CA HIS A 123 2.06 5.52 -2.54
C HIS A 123 2.43 6.71 -3.44
N HIS A 124 1.44 7.32 -4.10
CA HIS A 124 1.57 8.61 -4.79
C HIS A 124 0.54 9.58 -4.21
N SER A 125 1.03 10.77 -3.84
CA SER A 125 0.24 11.86 -3.26
C SER A 125 0.40 13.16 -4.05
N LEU A 126 -0.69 13.90 -4.14
CA LEU A 126 -0.77 15.23 -4.75
C LEU A 126 -1.56 16.18 -3.84
N THR A 127 -0.96 17.33 -3.51
CA THR A 127 -1.63 18.45 -2.85
C THR A 127 -1.64 19.64 -3.82
N TYR A 128 -2.80 20.26 -4.00
CA TYR A 128 -2.93 21.47 -4.82
C TYR A 128 -3.91 22.45 -4.18
N CYS A 129 -3.92 23.67 -4.71
CA CYS A 129 -4.93 24.69 -4.42
C CYS A 129 -5.54 25.20 -5.73
N ILE A 130 -6.82 25.57 -5.70
CA ILE A 130 -7.48 26.41 -6.70
C ILE A 130 -7.88 27.71 -5.99
N PRO A 131 -7.18 28.84 -6.23
CA PRO A 131 -7.51 30.12 -5.63
C PRO A 131 -8.94 30.56 -5.97
N ASP A 132 -9.63 31.17 -5.02
CA ASP A 132 -11.02 31.57 -5.24
C ASP A 132 -11.17 32.65 -6.33
N GLY A 133 -12.31 32.67 -7.01
CA GLY A 133 -12.53 33.45 -8.22
C GLY A 133 -11.70 32.98 -9.43
N THR A 134 -10.93 31.88 -9.33
CA THR A 134 -10.13 31.34 -10.43
C THR A 134 -10.44 29.86 -10.71
N THR A 135 -9.97 29.40 -11.87
CA THR A 135 -9.97 27.98 -12.28
C THR A 135 -8.54 27.44 -12.41
N LYS A 136 -7.53 28.11 -11.84
CA LYS A 136 -6.12 27.74 -12.00
C LYS A 136 -5.65 26.81 -10.88
N VAL A 137 -5.14 25.64 -11.25
CA VAL A 137 -4.56 24.66 -10.31
C VAL A 137 -3.14 25.07 -9.95
N GLN A 138 -2.84 25.15 -8.66
CA GLN A 138 -1.52 25.46 -8.10
C GLN A 138 -1.04 24.26 -7.27
N ARG A 139 -0.05 23.50 -7.76
CA ARG A 139 0.50 22.36 -7.01
C ARG A 139 1.34 22.84 -5.83
N THR A 140 0.90 22.51 -4.62
CA THR A 140 1.56 22.84 -3.34
C THR A 140 2.41 21.68 -2.81
N GLY A 141 2.07 20.43 -3.14
CA GLY A 141 2.81 19.24 -2.73
C GLY A 141 2.69 18.10 -3.76
N ARG A 142 3.73 17.28 -3.89
CA ARG A 142 3.78 16.08 -4.75
C ARG A 142 4.81 15.13 -4.14
N ARG A 143 4.42 13.91 -3.77
CA ARG A 143 5.34 12.92 -3.16
C ARG A 143 5.01 11.51 -3.64
N THR A 144 6.04 10.67 -3.68
CA THR A 144 5.94 9.21 -3.91
C THR A 144 6.88 8.51 -2.93
N TYR A 145 6.51 7.33 -2.42
CA TYR A 145 7.34 6.48 -1.56
C TYR A 145 6.72 5.09 -1.36
N LEU A 146 7.53 4.10 -0.99
CA LEU A 146 7.04 2.86 -0.37
C LEU A 146 6.69 3.08 1.11
N ASN A 147 5.44 2.78 1.49
CA ASN A 147 4.98 2.85 2.89
C ASN A 147 5.13 1.50 3.63
N ASN A 148 5.01 0.39 2.91
CA ASN A 148 5.32 -0.96 3.38
C ASN A 148 6.07 -1.73 2.29
N ALA A 149 7.13 -2.44 2.67
CA ALA A 149 8.01 -3.15 1.75
C ALA A 149 8.69 -4.35 2.44
N VAL A 150 7.97 -5.47 2.57
CA VAL A 150 8.49 -6.71 3.19
C VAL A 150 9.55 -7.33 2.26
N ASP A 151 10.82 -7.05 2.55
CA ASP A 151 11.99 -7.41 1.74
C ASP A 151 11.95 -6.94 0.26
N ASN A 152 11.19 -5.86 -0.02
CA ASN A 152 11.07 -5.23 -1.33
C ASN A 152 11.76 -3.86 -1.34
N TRP A 153 12.35 -3.44 -2.46
CA TRP A 153 13.05 -2.16 -2.52
C TRP A 153 12.70 -1.36 -3.80
N GLU A 154 12.59 -0.04 -3.64
CA GLU A 154 12.72 0.93 -4.73
C GLU A 154 14.07 0.70 -5.43
N ARG A 155 14.09 0.60 -6.77
CA ARG A 155 15.35 0.41 -7.51
C ARG A 155 15.92 1.69 -8.11
N GLY A 156 15.58 2.83 -7.51
CA GLY A 156 16.04 4.15 -7.93
C GLY A 156 15.33 4.61 -9.20
N THR A 157 16.07 5.33 -10.06
CA THR A 157 15.58 6.21 -11.12
C THR A 157 14.24 5.80 -11.76
N TYR A 158 13.24 6.66 -11.51
CA TYR A 158 11.92 6.64 -12.14
C TYR A 158 11.98 6.44 -13.66
N ARG A 159 11.02 5.68 -14.19
CA ARG A 159 10.74 5.63 -15.64
C ARG A 159 9.86 6.79 -16.11
N THR A 160 9.04 7.34 -15.21
CA THR A 160 8.17 8.49 -15.44
C THR A 160 8.15 9.30 -14.15
N ASN A 161 8.39 10.60 -14.22
CA ASN A 161 8.38 11.52 -13.08
C ASN A 161 8.07 12.92 -13.60
N ASP A 162 6.88 13.05 -14.18
CA ASP A 162 6.50 14.20 -15.00
C ASP A 162 5.35 14.96 -14.35
N GLU A 163 5.42 16.29 -14.40
CA GLU A 163 4.30 17.16 -14.07
C GLU A 163 4.14 18.28 -15.10
N VAL A 164 2.89 18.62 -15.41
CA VAL A 164 2.53 19.61 -16.43
C VAL A 164 1.29 20.40 -16.00
N GLY A 165 1.16 21.63 -16.50
CA GLY A 165 -0.06 22.44 -16.36
C GLY A 165 -0.24 23.18 -15.02
N ASN A 166 0.81 23.27 -14.19
CA ASN A 166 0.79 24.08 -12.97
C ASN A 166 0.53 25.58 -13.30
N ASN A 167 -0.30 26.26 -12.50
CA ASN A 167 -0.90 27.58 -12.78
C ASN A 167 -1.84 27.65 -14.01
N THR A 168 -2.34 26.52 -14.51
CA THR A 168 -3.33 26.47 -15.61
C THR A 168 -4.64 25.78 -15.19
N THR A 169 -5.62 25.70 -16.09
CA THR A 169 -6.94 25.07 -15.82
C THR A 169 -6.91 23.54 -15.76
N TRP A 170 -5.78 22.93 -16.09
CA TRP A 170 -5.58 21.49 -16.10
C TRP A 170 -4.18 21.19 -15.56
N TYR A 171 -4.07 20.34 -14.54
CA TYR A 171 -2.78 19.87 -14.03
C TYR A 171 -2.69 18.36 -14.17
N SER A 172 -1.50 17.83 -14.39
CA SER A 172 -1.24 16.39 -14.39
C SER A 172 0.08 16.08 -13.68
N SER A 173 0.06 15.13 -12.76
CA SER A 173 1.24 14.52 -12.14
C SER A 173 1.26 13.03 -12.48
N ALA A 174 2.35 12.52 -13.06
CA ALA A 174 2.55 11.11 -13.34
C ALA A 174 3.82 10.57 -12.67
N PHE A 175 3.78 9.31 -12.24
CA PHE A 175 4.93 8.55 -11.78
C PHE A 175 4.89 7.11 -12.31
N GLN A 176 6.07 6.56 -12.59
CA GLN A 176 6.30 5.11 -12.69
C GLN A 176 7.68 4.79 -12.14
N GLU A 177 7.74 3.84 -11.21
CA GLU A 177 8.98 3.40 -10.59
C GLU A 177 9.14 1.87 -10.67
N PRO A 178 10.29 1.34 -11.11
CA PRO A 178 10.56 -0.10 -11.07
C PRO A 178 10.76 -0.60 -9.63
N ILE A 179 9.76 -1.28 -9.08
CA ILE A 179 9.89 -1.98 -7.81
C ILE A 179 10.54 -3.35 -8.07
N ARG A 180 11.53 -3.72 -7.25
CA ARG A 180 12.17 -5.03 -7.34
C ARG A 180 12.08 -5.77 -6.01
N GLN A 181 11.60 -7.00 -6.06
CA GLN A 181 11.66 -7.92 -4.94
C GLN A 181 13.07 -8.51 -4.77
N CYS A 182 13.56 -8.52 -3.53
CA CYS A 182 14.82 -9.12 -3.10
C CYS A 182 14.67 -9.69 -1.68
N VAL A 183 13.81 -10.70 -1.51
CA VAL A 183 13.70 -11.45 -0.25
C VAL A 183 15.06 -12.01 0.15
N PHE A 184 15.42 -11.95 1.43
CA PHE A 184 16.74 -12.35 1.91
C PHE A 184 17.05 -13.83 1.58
N ASN A 185 18.18 -14.08 0.91
CA ASN A 185 18.57 -15.36 0.27
C ASN A 185 17.77 -15.81 -0.97
N LEU A 186 16.88 -14.99 -1.52
CA LEU A 186 16.25 -15.25 -2.83
C LEU A 186 16.89 -14.39 -3.94
N PRO A 187 16.94 -14.90 -5.18
CA PRO A 187 17.50 -14.15 -6.30
C PRO A 187 16.58 -12.97 -6.67
N CYS A 188 17.07 -11.76 -6.41
CA CYS A 188 16.41 -10.51 -6.78
C CYS A 188 15.91 -10.51 -8.24
N GLY A 189 14.60 -10.48 -8.49
CA GLY A 189 14.13 -10.57 -9.88
C GLY A 189 12.63 -10.46 -10.18
N VAL A 190 11.72 -10.51 -9.21
CA VAL A 190 10.31 -10.17 -9.49
C VAL A 190 10.22 -8.66 -9.58
N TRP A 191 9.92 -8.14 -10.77
CA TRP A 191 9.74 -6.71 -11.02
C TRP A 191 8.26 -6.37 -11.13
N GLN A 192 7.88 -5.20 -10.63
CA GLN A 192 6.63 -4.52 -10.93
C GLN A 192 6.90 -3.10 -11.42
N TYR A 193 5.95 -2.53 -12.17
CA TYR A 193 6.06 -1.20 -12.75
C TYR A 193 4.81 -0.35 -12.47
N PRO A 194 4.43 -0.16 -11.20
CA PRO A 194 3.26 0.64 -10.83
C PRO A 194 3.33 2.00 -11.50
N TYR A 195 2.38 2.24 -12.39
CA TYR A 195 2.13 3.55 -12.97
C TYR A 195 1.01 4.19 -12.18
N SER A 196 1.12 5.48 -11.88
CA SER A 196 -0.05 6.26 -11.58
C SER A 196 0.01 7.69 -12.11
N LYS A 197 -1.17 8.27 -12.26
CA LYS A 197 -1.36 9.64 -12.72
C LYS A 197 -2.57 10.26 -12.04
N PHE A 198 -2.37 11.43 -11.43
CA PHE A 198 -3.46 12.34 -11.10
C PHE A 198 -3.65 13.33 -12.24
N VAL A 199 -4.90 13.61 -12.59
CA VAL A 199 -5.30 14.74 -13.45
C VAL A 199 -6.28 15.61 -12.68
N VAL A 200 -5.98 16.90 -12.55
CA VAL A 200 -6.84 17.86 -11.85
C VAL A 200 -7.48 18.79 -12.88
N ASN A 201 -8.80 18.89 -12.88
CA ASN A 201 -9.54 19.84 -13.69
C ASN A 201 -9.91 21.06 -12.82
N GLY A 202 -9.24 22.18 -13.06
CA GLY A 202 -9.41 23.41 -12.28
C GLY A 202 -10.75 24.12 -12.50
N SER A 203 -11.46 23.80 -13.58
CA SER A 203 -12.79 24.37 -13.88
C SER A 203 -13.93 23.60 -13.20
N THR A 204 -13.81 22.27 -13.06
CA THR A 204 -14.81 21.44 -12.34
C THR A 204 -14.45 21.17 -10.88
N ARG A 205 -13.19 21.43 -10.49
CA ARG A 205 -12.57 21.08 -9.20
C ARG A 205 -12.39 19.57 -8.96
N ASN A 206 -12.63 18.74 -9.97
CA ASN A 206 -12.48 17.28 -9.93
C ASN A 206 -11.01 16.82 -10.05
N VAL A 207 -10.75 15.60 -9.58
CA VAL A 207 -9.52 14.84 -9.85
C VAL A 207 -9.86 13.48 -10.42
N ASP A 208 -9.24 13.14 -11.55
CA ASP A 208 -9.25 11.81 -12.13
C ASP A 208 -7.94 11.09 -11.73
N TYR A 209 -8.04 9.85 -11.24
CA TYR A 209 -6.89 8.98 -10.97
C TYR A 209 -6.82 7.85 -11.99
N TYR A 210 -5.62 7.64 -12.55
CA TYR A 210 -5.33 6.54 -13.46
C TYR A 210 -4.15 5.74 -12.93
N TYR A 211 -4.20 4.42 -13.12
CA TYR A 211 -3.14 3.51 -12.72
C TYR A 211 -2.98 2.37 -13.73
N SER A 212 -1.81 1.74 -13.72
CA SER A 212 -1.62 0.41 -14.29
C SER A 212 -0.63 -0.38 -13.44
N VAL A 213 -0.80 -1.70 -13.42
CA VAL A 213 -0.05 -2.64 -12.58
C VAL A 213 0.68 -3.66 -13.42
#